data_AF-A0A0L1J5N1-F1
#
_entry.id   AF-A0A0L1J5N1-F1
#
_cell.length_a   1.000
_cell.length_b   1.000
_cell.length_c   1.000
_cell.angle_alpha   90.00
_cell.angle_beta   90.00
_cell.angle_gamma   90.00
#
_symmetry.space_group_name_H-M   'P 1'
#
loop_
_entity.id
_entity.type
_entity.pdbx_description
1 polymer ?
#
loop_
_entity_poly.entity_id
_entity_poly.type
_entity_poly.pdbx_seq_one_letter_code
_entity_poly.pdbx_strand_id
1 'polypeptide(L)'
;MASVDRSLPERPGVWVQATKREKIENKTIHEIDLSSASSIQEEQYLMLRVLRKSLPYYRLSLAKFGLDEWAKNAANMLGKCRSWTDYLASFSTELKEGTFALPRFYQKQVAHIPMDATFRPNVAVSPPRRSARLKDIAAGIKKLSFDVPSEPPNTPRPKSPGEFNDTPTVDSVAKETPPWERSYGPQELLDLNYPKTKDEQIVNTALVDFLNAFIIHRRFGSYWTLYRKPFVASFRHGSFEARTDGCLEGGNSETLKTYAIVEVKPMLRRKQFARIAMQEAAEMVAWIKAEPDPAGFVSSCGSRVLVSQDRHEIYLTFAEYSANYVKYLNNTLGQEESPDFLTLHEFGPWDTCKAGDMKDLGRILLAIALRAETERCESAPKK
;
A
#
# COMPACT_ATOMS: atom_id res chain seq x y z
N MET A 1 14.06 -18.05 17.42
CA MET A 1 14.63 -18.17 16.05
C MET A 1 14.40 -16.84 15.37
N ALA A 2 15.47 -16.11 15.05
CA ALA A 2 15.37 -14.81 14.39
C ALA A 2 14.65 -14.99 13.04
N SER A 3 13.59 -14.22 12.82
CA SER A 3 12.96 -14.13 11.50
C SER A 3 14.00 -13.53 10.57
N VAL A 4 14.60 -14.37 9.72
CA VAL A 4 15.32 -13.88 8.55
C VAL A 4 14.30 -13.06 7.78
N ASP A 5 14.48 -11.75 7.76
CA ASP A 5 13.73 -10.86 6.90
C ASP A 5 14.08 -11.27 5.47
N ARG A 6 13.27 -12.16 4.88
CA ARG A 6 13.47 -12.68 3.53
C ARG A 6 13.08 -11.55 2.60
N SER A 7 14.04 -10.66 2.32
CA SER A 7 13.89 -9.61 1.34
C SER A 7 13.48 -10.23 0.01
N LEU A 8 12.33 -9.82 -0.52
CA LEU A 8 11.90 -10.24 -1.85
C LEU A 8 12.89 -9.72 -2.91
N PRO A 9 13.07 -10.40 -4.04
CA PRO A 9 14.03 -10.01 -5.05
C PRO A 9 13.71 -8.62 -5.63
N GLU A 10 14.65 -7.69 -5.51
CA GLU A 10 14.57 -6.34 -6.10
C GLU A 10 15.31 -6.26 -7.46
N ARG A 11 16.21 -7.21 -7.70
CA ARG A 11 17.09 -7.27 -8.88
C ARG A 11 17.35 -8.72 -9.31
N PRO A 12 17.66 -8.97 -10.60
CA PRO A 12 17.84 -10.33 -11.12
C PRO A 12 18.85 -11.18 -10.34
N GLY A 13 19.97 -10.59 -9.90
CA GLY A 13 20.99 -11.31 -9.14
C GLY A 13 20.48 -11.85 -7.79
N VAL A 14 19.58 -11.12 -7.12
CA VAL A 14 18.95 -11.57 -5.86
C VAL A 14 17.93 -12.68 -6.14
N TRP A 15 17.20 -12.59 -7.26
CA TRP A 15 16.29 -13.63 -7.70
C TRP A 15 17.04 -14.95 -7.96
N VAL A 16 18.18 -14.91 -8.68
CA VAL A 16 19.01 -16.10 -8.94
C VAL A 16 19.51 -16.73 -7.63
N GLN A 17 19.87 -15.91 -6.63
CA GLN A 17 20.27 -16.44 -5.32
C GLN A 17 19.10 -17.09 -4.58
N ALA A 18 17.89 -16.52 -4.70
CA ALA A 18 16.68 -17.08 -4.11
C ALA A 18 16.28 -18.41 -4.76
N THR A 19 16.35 -18.53 -6.10
CA THR A 19 16.05 -19.80 -6.78
C THR A 19 17.04 -20.90 -6.43
N LYS A 20 18.32 -20.56 -6.22
CA LYS A 20 19.36 -21.48 -5.72
C LYS A 20 19.06 -22.00 -4.34
N ARG A 21 18.64 -21.10 -3.44
CA ARG A 21 18.26 -21.47 -2.07
C ARG A 21 17.07 -22.43 -2.06
N GLU A 22 16.06 -22.16 -2.89
CA GLU A 22 14.86 -23.00 -3.00
C GLU A 22 15.04 -24.22 -3.91
N LYS A 23 16.20 -24.38 -4.58
CA LYS A 23 16.55 -25.48 -5.50
C LYS A 23 15.61 -25.60 -6.71
N ILE A 24 15.26 -24.46 -7.30
CA ILE A 24 14.30 -24.35 -8.42
C ILE A 24 14.85 -23.61 -9.65
N GLU A 25 16.18 -23.48 -9.80
CA GLU A 25 16.81 -22.81 -10.95
C GLU A 25 16.34 -23.29 -12.33
N ASN A 26 16.08 -24.59 -12.45
CA ASN A 26 15.76 -25.23 -13.72
C ASN A 26 14.25 -25.44 -13.91
N LYS A 27 13.43 -24.84 -13.04
CA LYS A 27 11.97 -24.92 -13.14
C LYS A 27 11.40 -23.63 -13.73
N THR A 28 10.19 -23.74 -14.25
CA THR A 28 9.34 -22.62 -14.67
C THR A 28 8.00 -22.66 -13.95
N ILE A 29 7.23 -21.57 -14.07
CA ILE A 29 5.84 -21.52 -13.57
C ILE A 29 4.95 -22.60 -14.20
N HIS A 30 5.36 -23.16 -15.33
CA HIS A 30 4.64 -24.22 -16.03
C HIS A 30 4.88 -25.61 -15.43
N GLU A 31 5.82 -25.79 -14.50
CA GLU A 31 6.28 -27.11 -14.04
C GLU A 31 6.10 -27.33 -12.53
N ILE A 32 5.48 -26.36 -11.84
CA ILE A 32 5.25 -26.42 -10.40
C ILE A 32 3.76 -26.51 -10.07
N ASP A 33 3.47 -27.02 -8.87
CA ASP A 33 2.13 -26.96 -8.30
C ASP A 33 1.78 -25.52 -7.91
N LEU A 34 0.55 -25.13 -8.19
CA LEU A 34 0.07 -23.76 -7.98
C LEU A 34 -0.92 -23.72 -6.81
N SER A 35 -0.65 -22.81 -5.89
CA SER A 35 -1.54 -22.40 -4.82
C SER A 35 -2.30 -21.12 -5.20
N SER A 36 -3.37 -20.80 -4.45
CA SER A 36 -4.13 -19.55 -4.67
C SER A 36 -3.25 -18.32 -4.41
N ALA A 37 -3.62 -17.17 -4.99
CA ALA A 37 -2.88 -15.92 -4.77
C ALA A 37 -2.74 -15.55 -3.28
N SER A 38 -3.80 -15.76 -2.49
CA SER A 38 -3.81 -15.47 -1.04
C SER A 38 -2.97 -16.44 -0.20
N SER A 39 -2.59 -17.59 -0.77
CA SER A 39 -1.78 -18.63 -0.12
C SER A 39 -0.46 -18.89 -0.85
N ILE A 40 -0.05 -17.96 -1.71
CA ILE A 40 1.13 -18.10 -2.57
C ILE A 40 2.39 -18.43 -1.77
N GLN A 41 3.10 -19.44 -2.23
CA GLN A 41 4.36 -19.90 -1.65
C GLN A 41 5.57 -19.25 -2.34
N GLU A 42 6.72 -19.28 -1.68
CA GLU A 42 7.96 -18.66 -2.19
C GLU A 42 8.41 -19.29 -3.52
N GLU A 43 8.28 -20.62 -3.67
CA GLU A 43 8.55 -21.31 -4.94
C GLU A 43 7.71 -20.73 -6.08
N GLN A 44 6.39 -20.63 -5.89
CA GLN A 44 5.48 -20.07 -6.88
C GLN A 44 5.82 -18.60 -7.19
N TYR A 45 6.05 -17.78 -6.18
CA TYR A 45 6.41 -16.38 -6.36
C TYR A 45 7.71 -16.21 -7.17
N LEU A 46 8.74 -17.02 -6.90
CA LEU A 46 9.99 -16.98 -7.67
C LEU A 46 9.75 -17.40 -9.12
N MET A 47 8.89 -18.38 -9.36
CA MET A 47 8.52 -18.80 -10.72
C MET A 47 7.69 -17.77 -11.48
N LEU A 48 7.02 -16.83 -10.80
CA LEU A 48 6.39 -15.68 -11.44
C LEU A 48 7.40 -14.67 -12.01
N ARG A 49 8.70 -14.80 -11.70
CA ARG A 49 9.79 -13.90 -12.13
C ARG A 49 9.47 -12.43 -11.83
N VAL A 50 9.11 -12.16 -10.57
CA VAL A 50 8.76 -10.81 -10.10
C VAL A 50 9.96 -10.17 -9.40
N LEU A 51 10.21 -8.91 -9.72
CA LEU A 51 11.10 -8.02 -9.00
C LEU A 51 10.28 -6.93 -8.31
N ARG A 52 10.49 -6.70 -7.02
CA ARG A 52 9.79 -5.65 -6.27
C ARG A 52 10.75 -4.53 -5.88
N LYS A 53 10.42 -3.30 -6.28
CA LYS A 53 11.17 -2.08 -5.95
C LYS A 53 10.29 -1.20 -5.06
N SER A 54 10.55 -1.24 -3.76
CA SER A 54 9.87 -0.40 -2.77
C SER A 54 10.60 0.93 -2.63
N LEU A 55 9.95 2.01 -3.01
CA LEU A 55 10.51 3.36 -3.02
C LEU A 55 9.62 4.30 -2.20
N PRO A 56 10.20 5.32 -1.55
CA PRO A 56 9.40 6.33 -0.89
C PRO A 56 8.63 7.16 -1.92
N TYR A 57 7.44 7.65 -1.55
CA TYR A 57 6.52 8.28 -2.52
C TYR A 57 7.11 9.47 -3.28
N TYR A 58 8.02 10.25 -2.68
CA TYR A 58 8.61 11.43 -3.33
C TYR A 58 9.54 11.07 -4.50
N ARG A 59 9.92 9.79 -4.64
CA ARG A 59 10.65 9.27 -5.81
C ARG A 59 9.73 8.90 -6.98
N LEU A 60 8.41 8.99 -6.80
CA LEU A 60 7.46 8.75 -7.87
C LEU A 60 7.58 9.84 -8.95
N SER A 61 8.10 9.45 -10.11
CA SER A 61 8.05 10.27 -11.33
C SER A 61 6.80 9.91 -12.13
N LEU A 62 5.80 10.79 -12.14
CA LEU A 62 4.57 10.58 -12.91
C LEU A 62 4.81 10.53 -14.41
N ALA A 63 5.82 11.27 -14.91
CA ALA A 63 6.23 11.22 -16.31
C ALA A 63 6.73 9.82 -16.72
N LYS A 64 7.47 9.13 -15.84
CA LYS A 64 7.92 7.75 -16.09
C LYS A 64 6.75 6.79 -16.34
N PHE A 65 5.60 7.03 -15.71
CA PHE A 65 4.42 6.16 -15.81
C PHE A 65 3.32 6.73 -16.72
N GLY A 66 3.65 7.73 -17.56
CA GLY A 66 2.71 8.34 -18.50
C GLY A 66 1.54 9.08 -17.86
N LEU A 67 1.71 9.59 -16.63
CA LEU A 67 0.66 10.26 -15.86
C LEU A 67 0.83 11.78 -15.74
N ASP A 68 1.89 12.38 -16.30
CA ASP A 68 2.20 13.80 -16.07
C ASP A 68 1.08 14.74 -16.56
N GLU A 69 0.62 14.58 -17.81
CA GLU A 69 -0.47 15.39 -18.36
C GLU A 69 -1.79 15.20 -17.59
N TRP A 70 -2.11 13.95 -17.23
CA TRP A 70 -3.27 13.62 -16.42
C TRP A 70 -3.21 14.23 -15.02
N ALA A 71 -2.02 14.29 -14.42
CA ALA A 71 -1.80 14.87 -13.10
C ALA A 71 -1.91 16.40 -13.12
N LYS A 72 -1.47 17.07 -14.18
CA LYS A 72 -1.70 18.51 -14.39
C LYS A 72 -3.19 18.81 -14.48
N ASN A 73 -3.93 18.02 -15.27
CA ASN A 73 -5.38 18.14 -15.40
C ASN A 73 -6.10 17.89 -14.06
N ALA A 74 -5.72 16.81 -13.36
CA ALA A 74 -6.26 16.47 -12.05
C ALA A 74 -6.05 17.61 -11.04
N ALA A 75 -4.85 18.21 -10.99
CA ALA A 75 -4.56 19.33 -10.09
C ALA A 75 -5.46 20.55 -10.36
N ASN A 76 -5.65 20.91 -11.63
CA ASN A 76 -6.56 22.01 -12.02
C ASN A 76 -8.01 21.72 -11.63
N MET A 77 -8.48 20.48 -11.85
CA MET A 77 -9.84 20.08 -11.47
C MET A 77 -10.04 20.11 -9.95
N LEU A 78 -9.08 19.59 -9.19
CA LEU A 78 -9.15 19.57 -7.72
C LEU A 78 -9.06 20.97 -7.12
N GLY A 79 -8.28 21.88 -7.72
CA GLY A 79 -8.21 23.28 -7.30
C GLY A 79 -9.54 24.03 -7.41
N LYS A 80 -10.45 23.57 -8.26
CA LYS A 80 -11.81 24.13 -8.42
C LYS A 80 -12.87 23.39 -7.58
N CYS A 81 -12.50 22.27 -6.95
CA CYS A 81 -13.43 21.44 -6.20
C CYS A 81 -13.55 21.92 -4.75
N ARG A 82 -14.68 22.54 -4.42
CA ARG A 82 -14.96 23.00 -3.04
C ARG A 82 -14.92 21.85 -2.04
N SER A 83 -15.57 20.72 -2.34
CA SER A 83 -15.59 19.57 -1.43
C SER A 83 -14.19 18.98 -1.16
N TRP A 84 -13.29 19.03 -2.15
CA TRP A 84 -11.89 18.64 -1.96
C TRP A 84 -11.14 19.60 -1.03
N THR A 85 -11.38 20.90 -1.19
CA THR A 85 -10.80 21.93 -0.30
C THR A 85 -11.29 21.76 1.13
N ASP A 86 -12.60 21.53 1.32
CA ASP A 86 -13.19 21.27 2.63
C ASP A 86 -12.67 19.94 3.24
N TYR A 87 -12.42 18.91 2.42
CA TYR A 87 -11.77 17.68 2.86
C TYR A 87 -10.35 17.91 3.38
N LEU A 88 -9.52 18.65 2.65
CA LEU A 88 -8.15 18.96 3.11
C LEU A 88 -8.16 19.82 4.39
N ALA A 89 -9.14 20.72 4.55
CA ALA A 89 -9.30 21.51 5.78
C ALA A 89 -9.73 20.64 6.98
N SER A 90 -10.48 19.55 6.77
CA SER A 90 -10.99 18.66 7.82
C SER A 90 -9.92 17.89 8.62
N PHE A 91 -8.65 18.05 8.27
CA PHE A 91 -7.52 17.54 9.04
C PHE A 91 -7.18 18.44 10.24
N SER A 92 -7.58 19.71 10.20
CA SER A 92 -7.38 20.68 11.28
C SER A 92 -8.70 21.26 11.80
N THR A 93 -9.79 21.15 11.04
CA THR A 93 -11.11 21.66 11.41
C THR A 93 -12.16 20.56 11.46
N GLU A 94 -13.37 20.92 11.90
CA GLU A 94 -14.52 20.04 11.81
C GLU A 94 -14.80 19.62 10.36
N LEU A 95 -15.29 18.39 10.21
CA LEU A 95 -15.64 17.84 8.90
C LEU A 95 -16.98 18.42 8.44
N LYS A 96 -16.96 19.11 7.30
CA LYS A 96 -18.17 19.62 6.66
C LYS A 96 -18.82 18.58 5.76
N GLU A 97 -20.10 18.77 5.49
CA GLU A 97 -20.84 18.02 4.48
C GLU A 97 -20.20 18.17 3.08
N GLY A 98 -20.21 17.10 2.31
CA GLY A 98 -19.68 17.08 0.94
C GLY A 98 -19.31 15.69 0.45
N THR A 99 -18.91 15.60 -0.83
CA THR A 99 -18.53 14.36 -1.52
C THR A 99 -17.46 13.56 -0.78
N PHE A 100 -16.51 14.24 -0.15
CA PHE A 100 -15.40 13.61 0.57
C PHE A 100 -15.65 13.40 2.08
N ALA A 101 -16.86 13.71 2.58
CA ALA A 101 -17.17 13.56 4.00
C ALA A 101 -17.20 12.11 4.45
N LEU A 102 -17.90 11.24 3.71
CA LEU A 102 -17.96 9.81 4.02
C LEU A 102 -16.58 9.12 3.91
N PRO A 103 -15.77 9.36 2.85
CA PRO A 103 -14.38 8.91 2.83
C PRO A 103 -13.57 9.32 4.06
N ARG A 104 -13.67 10.59 4.50
CA ARG A 104 -12.94 11.08 5.66
C ARG A 104 -13.40 10.39 6.95
N PHE A 105 -14.69 10.14 7.09
CA PHE A 105 -15.26 9.42 8.22
C PHE A 105 -14.67 8.00 8.33
N TYR A 106 -14.64 7.24 7.24
CA TYR A 106 -14.04 5.90 7.24
C TYR A 106 -12.52 5.93 7.43
N GLN A 107 -11.80 6.89 6.85
CA GLN A 107 -10.36 7.07 7.12
C GLN A 107 -10.06 7.26 8.61
N LYS A 108 -10.87 8.07 9.33
CA LYS A 108 -10.75 8.22 10.79
C LYS A 108 -11.01 6.90 11.53
N GLN A 109 -11.98 6.10 11.08
CA GLN A 109 -12.21 4.77 11.65
C GLN A 109 -11.05 3.82 11.41
N VAL A 110 -10.45 3.82 10.21
CA VAL A 110 -9.29 2.97 9.87
C VAL A 110 -8.08 3.32 10.72
N ALA A 111 -7.80 4.61 10.90
CA ALA A 111 -6.69 5.09 11.73
C ALA A 111 -6.81 4.65 13.19
N HIS A 112 -8.03 4.31 13.65
CA HIS A 112 -8.34 3.96 15.05
C HIS A 112 -7.69 4.99 15.98
N ILE A 113 -8.21 6.23 15.94
CA ILE A 113 -7.98 7.21 17.00
C ILE A 113 -9.20 7.06 17.92
N PRO A 114 -9.14 6.27 19.01
CA PRO A 114 -10.23 6.29 19.99
C PRO A 114 -10.31 7.74 20.51
N MET A 115 -11.49 8.36 20.45
CA MET A 115 -11.68 9.70 21.01
C MET A 115 -11.30 9.79 22.50
N ASP A 116 -11.27 8.63 23.18
CA ASP A 116 -10.93 8.48 24.60
C ASP A 116 -9.61 7.74 24.86
N ALA A 117 -8.73 7.63 23.87
CA ALA A 117 -7.37 7.14 24.11
C ALA A 117 -6.60 8.21 24.87
N THR A 118 -6.85 8.27 26.18
CA THR A 118 -5.86 8.74 27.14
C THR A 118 -4.56 8.05 26.76
N PHE A 119 -3.63 8.83 26.21
CA PHE A 119 -2.22 8.49 26.24
C PHE A 119 -1.97 8.06 27.68
N ARG A 120 -1.61 6.80 27.91
CA ARG A 120 -1.18 6.34 29.24
C ARG A 120 0.34 6.33 29.25
N PRO A 121 1.02 7.48 29.36
CA PRO A 121 2.34 7.49 29.93
C PRO A 121 2.11 7.28 31.41
N ASN A 122 2.28 6.04 31.86
CA ASN A 122 2.59 5.63 33.22
C ASN A 122 1.97 4.26 33.50
N VAL A 123 2.89 3.34 33.74
CA VAL A 123 2.68 2.07 34.40
C VAL A 123 1.85 2.32 35.67
N ALA A 124 0.56 2.00 35.63
CA ALA A 124 -0.23 1.78 36.82
C ALA A 124 -0.40 0.26 36.97
N VAL A 125 0.47 -0.33 37.78
CA VAL A 125 0.34 -1.73 38.22
C VAL A 125 -0.86 -1.79 39.17
N SER A 126 -2.01 -2.25 38.67
CA SER A 126 -3.11 -2.69 39.53
C SER A 126 -2.92 -4.17 39.90
N PRO A 127 -3.16 -4.60 41.15
CA PRO A 127 -2.86 -5.97 41.58
C PRO A 127 -3.82 -7.00 40.96
N PRO A 128 -3.38 -8.25 40.72
CA PRO A 128 -3.96 -9.10 39.69
C PRO A 128 -5.08 -10.02 40.20
N ARG A 129 -6.06 -10.30 39.33
CA ARG A 129 -6.76 -11.60 39.34
C ARG A 129 -6.35 -12.42 38.11
N ARG A 130 -5.46 -13.38 38.40
CA ARG A 130 -5.13 -14.63 37.68
C ARG A 130 -5.34 -14.66 36.16
N SER A 131 -4.25 -14.50 35.41
CA SER A 131 -4.08 -15.17 34.11
C SER A 131 -2.59 -15.42 33.88
N ALA A 132 -2.24 -16.66 33.54
CA ALA A 132 -0.88 -17.18 33.43
C ALA A 132 -0.01 -16.55 32.31
N ARG A 133 -0.48 -15.48 31.65
CA ARG A 133 0.18 -14.81 30.52
C ARG A 133 1.19 -13.72 30.92
N LEU A 134 1.20 -13.31 32.20
CA LEU A 134 2.10 -12.27 32.72
C LEU A 134 3.55 -12.74 32.98
N LYS A 135 3.79 -14.06 33.08
CA LYS A 135 5.14 -14.59 33.36
C LYS A 135 6.11 -14.33 32.20
N ASP A 136 5.62 -14.34 30.96
CA ASP A 136 6.47 -14.14 29.78
C ASP A 136 6.81 -12.66 29.55
N ILE A 137 5.90 -11.74 29.88
CA ILE A 137 6.13 -10.30 29.78
C ILE A 137 7.12 -9.84 30.88
N ALA A 138 6.97 -10.36 32.11
CA ALA A 138 7.89 -10.07 33.20
C ALA A 138 9.31 -10.60 32.92
N ALA A 139 9.45 -11.75 32.25
CA ALA A 139 10.73 -12.29 31.84
C ALA A 139 11.41 -11.44 30.75
N GLY A 140 10.64 -10.83 29.84
CA GLY A 140 11.14 -9.90 28.84
C GLY A 140 11.63 -8.57 29.44
N ILE A 141 10.88 -8.01 30.40
CA ILE A 141 11.23 -6.74 31.08
C ILE A 141 12.49 -6.90 31.95
N LYS A 142 12.68 -8.07 32.60
CA LYS A 142 13.84 -8.35 33.44
C LYS A 142 15.16 -8.47 32.65
N LYS A 143 15.09 -8.62 31.32
CA LYS A 143 16.25 -8.76 30.43
C LYS A 143 16.78 -7.43 29.89
N LEU A 144 16.12 -6.31 30.23
CA LEU A 144 16.46 -4.95 29.77
C LEU A 144 17.02 -4.05 30.88
N SER A 145 17.49 -4.60 32.00
CA SER A 145 18.20 -3.81 33.00
C SER A 145 19.59 -3.44 32.49
N PHE A 146 19.78 -2.18 32.13
CA PHE A 146 21.09 -1.56 31.97
C PHE A 146 21.79 -1.50 33.34
N ASP A 147 23.02 -2.01 33.40
CA ASP A 147 23.87 -1.89 34.59
C ASP A 147 24.20 -0.42 34.87
N VAL A 148 23.83 0.05 36.06
CA VAL A 148 24.18 1.37 36.59
C VAL A 148 25.43 1.21 37.45
N PRO A 149 26.56 1.88 37.14
CA PRO A 149 27.70 1.91 38.05
C PRO A 149 27.38 2.68 39.34
N SER A 150 27.67 2.04 40.46
CA SER A 150 27.49 2.56 41.83
C SER A 150 28.72 3.36 42.27
N GLU A 151 28.73 4.69 42.12
CA GLU A 151 29.45 5.61 43.03
C GLU A 151 29.11 7.09 42.74
N PRO A 152 28.84 7.93 43.77
CA PRO A 152 28.47 9.33 43.56
C PRO A 152 29.66 10.29 43.75
N PRO A 153 29.73 11.40 42.99
CA PRO A 153 30.40 12.60 43.48
C PRO A 153 29.44 13.81 43.56
N ASN A 154 29.24 14.25 44.80
CA ASN A 154 29.10 15.63 45.30
C ASN A 154 28.17 16.64 44.57
N THR A 155 27.07 16.93 45.26
CA THR A 155 26.22 18.12 45.12
C THR A 155 26.93 19.41 45.55
N PRO A 156 26.62 20.53 44.87
CA PRO A 156 26.31 21.78 45.58
C PRO A 156 24.83 22.18 45.45
N ARG A 157 24.33 22.82 46.52
CA ARG A 157 22.95 23.18 46.86
C ARG A 157 22.15 24.03 45.84
N PRO A 158 20.80 24.00 45.93
CA PRO A 158 19.88 24.64 44.98
C PRO A 158 19.73 26.15 45.21
N LYS A 159 19.55 26.90 44.11
CA LYS A 159 18.93 28.24 44.12
C LYS A 159 17.43 28.09 43.87
N SER A 160 16.66 28.95 44.54
CA SER A 160 15.20 28.98 44.69
C SER A 160 14.41 29.01 43.37
N PRO A 161 13.10 28.67 43.40
CA PRO A 161 12.25 28.62 42.21
C PRO A 161 11.95 30.03 41.71
N GLY A 162 12.40 30.35 40.49
CA GLY A 162 11.90 31.50 39.74
C GLY A 162 10.60 31.12 39.04
N GLU A 163 9.54 31.87 39.32
CA GLU A 163 8.25 31.81 38.63
C GLU A 163 8.46 31.92 37.11
N PHE A 164 8.15 30.86 36.37
CA PHE A 164 7.99 30.92 34.93
C PHE A 164 6.52 31.21 34.63
N ASN A 165 6.26 32.45 34.24
CA ASN A 165 5.00 32.88 33.67
C ASN A 165 4.76 32.16 32.34
N ASP A 166 3.71 31.34 32.30
CA ASP A 166 3.14 30.82 31.06
C ASP A 166 2.55 31.96 30.24
N THR A 167 3.21 32.30 29.14
CA THR A 167 2.62 33.08 28.06
C THR A 167 2.62 32.19 26.81
N PRO A 168 1.45 31.92 26.19
CA PRO A 168 1.40 31.06 25.03
C PRO A 168 1.90 31.84 23.82
N THR A 169 3.14 31.59 23.40
CA THR A 169 3.63 32.01 22.09
C THR A 169 2.92 31.18 21.02
N VAL A 170 1.96 31.83 20.37
CA VAL A 170 1.38 31.43 19.10
C VAL A 170 2.48 31.52 18.02
N ASP A 171 2.41 30.63 17.03
CA ASP A 171 3.30 30.49 15.87
C ASP A 171 4.56 29.63 16.02
N SER A 172 4.34 28.31 16.05
CA SER A 172 5.20 27.40 15.30
C SER A 172 4.33 26.43 14.50
N VAL A 173 4.19 26.67 13.20
CA VAL A 173 3.73 25.65 12.25
C VAL A 173 4.72 24.49 12.37
N ALA A 174 4.30 23.39 12.99
CA ALA A 174 5.11 22.19 13.11
C ALA A 174 5.50 21.75 11.68
N LYS A 175 6.80 21.86 11.34
CA LYS A 175 7.32 21.31 10.09
C LYS A 175 7.04 19.81 10.11
N GLU A 176 6.20 19.34 9.20
CA GLU A 176 5.86 17.92 9.12
C GLU A 176 7.13 17.09 8.93
N THR A 177 7.32 16.07 9.79
CA THR A 177 8.46 15.15 9.67
C THR A 177 8.36 14.41 8.33
N PRO A 178 9.43 14.45 7.50
CA PRO A 178 9.43 13.77 6.23
C PRO A 178 9.19 12.26 6.39
N PRO A 179 8.42 11.63 5.48
CA PRO A 179 8.04 10.21 5.54
C PRO A 179 9.16 9.22 5.78
N TRP A 180 10.35 9.49 5.24
CA TRP A 180 11.53 8.63 5.38
C TRP A 180 12.23 8.75 6.75
N GLU A 181 11.87 9.78 7.53
CA GLU A 181 12.31 10.00 8.92
C GLU A 181 11.22 9.61 9.94
N ARG A 182 10.04 9.16 9.47
CA ARG A 182 8.95 8.72 10.34
C ARG A 182 9.33 7.39 11.00
N SER A 183 9.85 7.46 12.22
CA SER A 183 9.99 6.29 13.08
C SER A 183 8.63 5.99 13.73
N TYR A 184 8.11 4.78 13.50
CA TYR A 184 6.93 4.30 14.22
C TYR A 184 7.23 3.82 15.64
N GLY A 185 8.43 4.09 16.13
CA GLY A 185 8.96 3.57 17.39
C GLY A 185 9.41 2.11 17.30
N PRO A 186 9.80 1.52 18.44
CA PRO A 186 10.27 0.14 18.54
C PRO A 186 9.26 -0.88 17.97
N GLN A 187 9.76 -1.93 17.32
CA GLN A 187 8.94 -2.96 16.67
C GLN A 187 7.98 -3.65 17.65
N GLU A 188 8.36 -3.74 18.92
CA GLU A 188 7.60 -4.34 20.01
C GLU A 188 6.34 -3.55 20.38
N LEU A 189 6.32 -2.24 20.08
CA LEU A 189 5.21 -1.35 20.44
C LEU A 189 4.21 -1.15 19.30
N LEU A 190 4.45 -1.73 18.13
CA LEU A 190 3.63 -1.44 16.95
C LEU A 190 2.24 -2.04 17.00
N ASP A 191 2.08 -3.17 17.68
CA ASP A 191 0.76 -3.76 17.91
C ASP A 191 -0.07 -2.92 18.88
N LEU A 192 0.59 -2.22 19.80
CA LEU A 192 -0.05 -1.31 20.75
C LEU A 192 -0.37 0.04 20.11
N ASN A 193 0.60 0.63 19.40
CA ASN A 193 0.46 1.96 18.79
C ASN A 193 -0.39 1.93 17.51
N TYR A 194 -0.38 0.80 16.80
CA TYR A 194 -1.08 0.62 15.53
C TYR A 194 -1.82 -0.73 15.52
N PRO A 195 -2.88 -0.86 16.34
CA PRO A 195 -3.70 -2.06 16.36
C PRO A 195 -4.33 -2.29 15.00
N LYS A 196 -4.65 -3.55 14.70
CA LYS A 196 -5.40 -3.90 13.49
C LYS A 196 -6.76 -3.22 13.52
N THR A 197 -7.22 -2.76 12.37
CA THR A 197 -8.62 -2.35 12.20
C THR A 197 -9.52 -3.55 12.50
N LYS A 198 -10.70 -3.29 13.10
CA LYS A 198 -11.65 -4.33 13.52
C LYS A 198 -12.00 -5.31 12.39
N ASP A 199 -12.12 -4.80 11.18
CA ASP A 199 -12.43 -5.57 9.98
C ASP A 199 -11.68 -4.96 8.78
N GLU A 200 -11.23 -5.81 7.86
CA GLU A 200 -10.59 -5.42 6.60
C GLU A 200 -11.56 -4.63 5.71
N GLN A 201 -12.86 -4.92 5.79
CA GLN A 201 -13.88 -4.21 5.02
C GLN A 201 -13.98 -2.73 5.39
N ILE A 202 -13.62 -2.33 6.61
CA ILE A 202 -13.57 -0.91 6.98
C ILE A 202 -12.46 -0.20 6.18
N VAL A 203 -11.33 -0.87 5.95
CA VAL A 203 -10.23 -0.35 5.12
C VAL A 203 -10.64 -0.30 3.65
N ASN A 204 -11.29 -1.36 3.15
CA ASN A 204 -11.78 -1.42 1.78
C ASN A 204 -12.78 -0.30 1.48
N THR A 205 -13.82 -0.16 2.31
CA THR A 205 -14.81 0.91 2.17
C THR A 205 -14.15 2.28 2.24
N ALA A 206 -13.20 2.50 3.16
CA ALA A 206 -12.49 3.78 3.24
C ALA A 206 -11.76 4.13 1.94
N LEU A 207 -11.08 3.16 1.35
CA LEU A 207 -10.32 3.36 0.11
C LEU A 207 -11.26 3.56 -1.09
N VAL A 208 -12.23 2.66 -1.29
CA VAL A 208 -13.11 2.69 -2.46
C VAL A 208 -14.05 3.89 -2.44
N ASP A 209 -14.57 4.31 -1.28
CA ASP A 209 -15.34 5.56 -1.17
C ASP A 209 -14.48 6.76 -1.54
N PHE A 210 -13.23 6.79 -1.05
CA PHE A 210 -12.29 7.87 -1.37
C PHE A 210 -11.99 7.94 -2.88
N LEU A 211 -11.80 6.80 -3.52
CA LEU A 211 -11.57 6.69 -4.95
C LEU A 211 -12.80 7.13 -5.76
N ASN A 212 -14.01 6.69 -5.36
CA ASN A 212 -15.25 7.09 -6.02
C ASN A 212 -15.58 8.57 -5.86
N ALA A 213 -15.23 9.20 -4.73
CA ALA A 213 -15.43 10.63 -4.50
C ALA A 213 -14.77 11.51 -5.57
N PHE A 214 -13.68 11.04 -6.19
CA PHE A 214 -13.03 11.75 -7.30
C PHE A 214 -13.82 11.72 -8.61
N ILE A 215 -14.68 10.74 -8.82
CA ILE A 215 -15.32 10.46 -10.12
C ILE A 215 -16.85 10.50 -10.10
N ILE A 216 -17.50 10.42 -8.93
CA ILE A 216 -18.96 10.27 -8.81
C ILE A 216 -19.76 11.44 -9.44
N HIS A 217 -19.22 12.65 -9.42
CA HIS A 217 -19.84 13.81 -10.07
C HIS A 217 -19.34 14.06 -11.50
N ARG A 218 -18.54 13.12 -12.02
CA ARG A 218 -18.03 13.15 -13.39
C ARG A 218 -18.82 12.12 -14.19
N ARG A 219 -19.12 12.44 -15.44
CA ARG A 219 -19.79 11.52 -16.38
C ARG A 219 -18.79 10.50 -16.93
N PHE A 220 -18.06 9.83 -16.05
CA PHE A 220 -17.11 8.79 -16.44
C PHE A 220 -17.88 7.51 -16.76
N GLY A 221 -17.41 6.78 -17.77
CA GLY A 221 -17.90 5.43 -18.04
C GLY A 221 -17.12 4.35 -17.27
N SER A 222 -16.11 4.75 -16.50
CA SER A 222 -15.41 3.89 -15.53
C SER A 222 -15.78 4.24 -14.09
N TYR A 223 -15.86 3.25 -13.21
CA TYR A 223 -16.14 3.42 -11.79
C TYR A 223 -15.27 2.50 -10.92
N TRP A 224 -15.03 2.92 -9.67
CA TRP A 224 -14.39 2.07 -8.67
C TRP A 224 -15.43 1.19 -8.00
N THR A 225 -15.14 -0.10 -7.85
CA THR A 225 -16.08 -1.08 -7.31
C THR A 225 -15.45 -1.90 -6.19
N LEU A 226 -16.29 -2.27 -5.22
CA LEU A 226 -15.99 -3.27 -4.19
C LEU A 226 -16.10 -4.72 -4.73
N TYR A 227 -16.43 -4.88 -6.02
CA TYR A 227 -16.50 -6.18 -6.64
C TYR A 227 -15.13 -6.86 -6.58
N ARG A 228 -15.09 -8.01 -5.91
CA ARG A 228 -13.90 -8.86 -5.77
C ARG A 228 -13.62 -9.59 -7.06
N LYS A 229 -13.09 -8.86 -8.05
CA LYS A 229 -12.91 -9.32 -9.42
C LYS A 229 -11.92 -10.50 -9.46
N PRO A 230 -12.34 -11.67 -9.97
CA PRO A 230 -11.46 -12.82 -10.11
C PRO A 230 -10.64 -12.71 -11.40
N PHE A 231 -9.34 -12.97 -11.29
CA PHE A 231 -8.45 -13.19 -12.42
C PHE A 231 -7.91 -14.61 -12.35
N VAL A 232 -8.07 -15.37 -13.44
CA VAL A 232 -7.58 -16.75 -13.54
C VAL A 232 -6.32 -16.79 -14.39
N ALA A 233 -5.24 -17.28 -13.81
CA ALA A 233 -3.94 -17.44 -14.45
C ALA A 233 -3.72 -18.92 -14.80
N SER A 234 -3.90 -19.29 -16.07
CA SER A 234 -3.73 -20.67 -16.53
C SER A 234 -2.34 -20.94 -17.13
N PHE A 235 -1.70 -21.99 -16.66
CA PHE A 235 -0.38 -22.48 -17.07
C PHE A 235 -0.47 -23.96 -17.49
N ARG A 236 0.61 -24.54 -18.01
CA ARG A 236 0.62 -25.89 -18.58
C ARG A 236 0.09 -26.98 -17.65
N HIS A 237 0.53 -26.99 -16.38
CA HIS A 237 0.17 -28.04 -15.41
C HIS A 237 -0.71 -27.54 -14.26
N GLY A 238 -1.28 -26.33 -14.37
CA GLY A 238 -2.14 -25.81 -13.31
C GLY A 238 -2.68 -24.42 -13.61
N SER A 239 -3.56 -23.94 -12.75
CA SER A 239 -4.01 -22.56 -12.75
C SER A 239 -4.15 -22.06 -11.31
N PHE A 240 -4.07 -20.76 -11.12
CA PHE A 240 -4.48 -20.15 -9.86
C PHE A 240 -5.45 -19.00 -10.11
N GLU A 241 -6.35 -18.78 -9.16
CA GLU A 241 -7.24 -17.62 -9.15
C GLU A 241 -6.70 -16.59 -8.14
N ALA A 242 -6.70 -15.34 -8.57
CA ALA A 242 -6.45 -14.19 -7.72
C ALA A 242 -7.72 -13.33 -7.66
N ARG A 243 -8.20 -13.04 -6.45
CA ARG A 243 -9.37 -12.18 -6.24
C ARG A 243 -8.91 -10.91 -5.56
N THR A 244 -9.18 -9.79 -6.21
CA THR A 244 -8.88 -8.45 -5.70
C THR A 244 -9.92 -8.03 -4.65
N ASP A 245 -9.63 -6.97 -3.90
CA ASP A 245 -10.58 -6.36 -2.97
C ASP A 245 -11.44 -5.27 -3.63
N GLY A 246 -11.07 -4.87 -4.86
CA GLY A 246 -11.83 -3.99 -5.71
C GLY A 246 -11.07 -3.69 -7.00
N CYS A 247 -11.66 -2.90 -7.88
CA CYS A 247 -10.99 -2.43 -9.09
C CYS A 247 -11.61 -1.15 -9.65
N LEU A 248 -10.86 -0.48 -10.52
CA LEU A 248 -11.38 0.49 -11.47
C LEU A 248 -11.71 -0.26 -12.75
N GLU A 249 -12.97 -0.29 -13.13
CA GLU A 249 -13.40 -0.92 -14.38
C GLU A 249 -14.35 -0.02 -15.17
N GLY A 250 -14.41 -0.26 -16.47
CA GLY A 250 -15.25 0.49 -17.39
C GLY A 250 -15.17 -0.09 -18.78
N GLY A 251 -16.25 0.01 -19.55
CA GLY A 251 -16.32 -0.62 -20.85
C GLY A 251 -17.67 -0.39 -21.52
N ASN A 252 -17.95 -1.18 -22.55
CA ASN A 252 -19.28 -1.24 -23.15
C ASN A 252 -20.15 -2.29 -22.42
N SER A 253 -21.41 -2.39 -22.81
CA SER A 253 -22.42 -3.27 -22.17
C SER A 253 -22.05 -4.76 -22.13
N GLU A 254 -21.05 -5.21 -22.90
CA GLU A 254 -20.74 -6.63 -23.08
C GLU A 254 -19.45 -7.07 -22.38
N THR A 255 -18.46 -6.18 -22.21
CA THR A 255 -17.22 -6.51 -21.49
C THR A 255 -16.67 -5.30 -20.69
N LEU A 256 -16.48 -5.48 -19.38
CA LEU A 256 -15.86 -4.48 -18.50
C LEU A 256 -14.35 -4.71 -18.44
N LYS A 257 -13.59 -3.79 -19.03
CA LYS A 257 -12.13 -3.76 -18.94
C LYS A 257 -11.69 -3.23 -17.58
N THR A 258 -10.65 -3.83 -17.01
CA THR A 258 -10.01 -3.34 -15.78
C THR A 258 -8.91 -2.32 -16.12
N TYR A 259 -8.82 -1.24 -15.35
CA TYR A 259 -7.79 -0.19 -15.50
C TYR A 259 -6.87 -0.06 -14.28
N ALA A 260 -7.34 -0.46 -13.11
CA ALA A 260 -6.56 -0.56 -11.89
C ALA A 260 -7.20 -1.58 -10.94
N ILE A 261 -6.41 -2.16 -10.05
CA ILE A 261 -6.88 -3.09 -9.02
C ILE A 261 -6.65 -2.52 -7.61
N VAL A 262 -7.44 -2.97 -6.65
CA VAL A 262 -7.40 -2.57 -5.25
C VAL A 262 -7.12 -3.78 -4.38
N GLU A 263 -6.24 -3.59 -3.40
CA GLU A 263 -5.93 -4.59 -2.37
C GLU A 263 -5.83 -3.90 -1.01
N VAL A 264 -6.44 -4.46 0.03
CA VAL A 264 -6.40 -3.84 1.36
C VAL A 264 -5.98 -4.81 2.46
N LYS A 265 -5.44 -4.25 3.55
CA LYS A 265 -5.11 -5.00 4.76
C LYS A 265 -5.51 -4.23 6.02
N PRO A 266 -6.01 -4.91 7.08
CA PRO A 266 -6.40 -4.28 8.34
C PRO A 266 -5.20 -3.90 9.20
N MET A 267 -3.97 -4.14 8.75
CA MET A 267 -2.74 -3.94 9.52
C MET A 267 -1.70 -3.17 8.71
N LEU A 268 -0.69 -2.64 9.40
CA LEU A 268 0.48 -2.05 8.76
C LEU A 268 1.23 -3.06 7.88
N ARG A 269 1.66 -2.61 6.70
CA ARG A 269 2.39 -3.39 5.69
C ARG A 269 3.56 -4.18 6.26
N ARG A 270 4.42 -3.50 7.00
CA ARG A 270 5.64 -4.08 7.61
C ARG A 270 5.38 -5.27 8.53
N LYS A 271 4.15 -5.50 9.03
CA LYS A 271 3.84 -6.68 9.85
C LYS A 271 3.81 -7.96 9.02
N GLN A 272 3.50 -7.87 7.73
CA GLN A 272 3.34 -9.02 6.83
C GLN A 272 3.85 -8.73 5.40
N PHE A 273 4.89 -7.89 5.28
CA PHE A 273 5.35 -7.35 4.00
C PHE A 273 5.54 -8.43 2.93
N ALA A 274 6.32 -9.47 3.22
CA ALA A 274 6.58 -10.53 2.25
C ALA A 274 5.29 -11.20 1.75
N ARG A 275 4.36 -11.54 2.67
CA ARG A 275 3.09 -12.19 2.32
C ARG A 275 2.21 -11.29 1.46
N ILE A 276 2.07 -10.02 1.86
CA ILE A 276 1.27 -9.03 1.14
C ILE A 276 1.85 -8.81 -0.25
N ALA A 277 3.16 -8.58 -0.35
CA ALA A 277 3.84 -8.32 -1.61
C ALA A 277 3.82 -9.52 -2.57
N MET A 278 3.88 -10.76 -2.07
CA MET A 278 3.73 -11.95 -2.90
C MET A 278 2.28 -12.10 -3.42
N GLN A 279 1.29 -11.81 -2.59
CA GLN A 279 -0.13 -11.83 -3.00
C GLN A 279 -0.41 -10.77 -4.08
N GLU A 280 -0.01 -9.52 -3.86
CA GLU A 280 -0.16 -8.43 -4.85
C GLU A 280 0.53 -8.77 -6.18
N ALA A 281 1.68 -9.45 -6.12
CA ALA A 281 2.38 -9.91 -7.32
C ALA A 281 1.60 -10.99 -8.07
N ALA A 282 0.98 -11.93 -7.36
CA ALA A 282 0.13 -12.96 -7.96
C ALA A 282 -1.11 -12.35 -8.63
N GLU A 283 -1.74 -11.36 -8.00
CA GLU A 283 -2.86 -10.60 -8.57
C GLU A 283 -2.46 -9.87 -9.84
N MET A 284 -1.31 -9.19 -9.84
CA MET A 284 -0.80 -8.51 -11.03
C MET A 284 -0.54 -9.49 -12.18
N VAL A 285 0.10 -10.63 -11.91
CA VAL A 285 0.34 -11.65 -12.94
C VAL A 285 -0.96 -12.25 -13.46
N ALA A 286 -1.90 -12.56 -12.58
CA ALA A 286 -3.20 -13.09 -12.98
C ALA A 286 -3.95 -12.09 -13.86
N TRP A 287 -3.92 -10.80 -13.52
CA TRP A 287 -4.49 -9.76 -14.36
C TRP A 287 -3.81 -9.67 -15.73
N ILE A 288 -2.46 -9.72 -15.79
CA ILE A 288 -1.72 -9.70 -17.06
C ILE A 288 -2.12 -10.87 -17.97
N LYS A 289 -2.32 -12.07 -17.40
CA LYS A 289 -2.75 -13.25 -18.18
C LYS A 289 -4.23 -13.24 -18.57
N ALA A 290 -5.11 -12.81 -17.66
CA ALA A 290 -6.55 -12.86 -17.86
C ALA A 290 -7.05 -11.79 -18.84
N GLU A 291 -6.41 -10.62 -18.85
CA GLU A 291 -6.72 -9.52 -19.76
C GLU A 291 -5.47 -9.15 -20.56
N PRO A 292 -5.19 -9.78 -21.71
CA PRO A 292 -4.00 -9.51 -22.50
C PRO A 292 -3.95 -8.08 -23.02
N ASP A 293 -2.74 -7.51 -23.12
CA ASP A 293 -2.56 -6.20 -23.71
C ASP A 293 -2.77 -6.23 -25.24
N PRO A 294 -3.18 -5.11 -25.87
CA PRO A 294 -3.36 -5.03 -27.31
C PRO A 294 -2.10 -5.37 -28.13
N ALA A 295 -2.29 -5.77 -29.39
CA ALA A 295 -1.18 -6.03 -30.30
C ALA A 295 -0.28 -4.80 -30.46
N GLY A 296 1.04 -5.00 -30.40
CA GLY A 296 2.02 -3.90 -30.46
C GLY A 296 2.23 -3.15 -29.14
N PHE A 297 1.60 -3.60 -28.04
CA PHE A 297 1.84 -3.05 -26.71
C PHE A 297 3.31 -3.22 -26.30
N VAL A 298 3.94 -2.10 -25.95
CA VAL A 298 5.22 -2.06 -25.26
C VAL A 298 4.93 -1.45 -23.90
N SER A 299 5.03 -2.24 -22.83
CA SER A 299 4.85 -1.70 -21.47
C SER A 299 6.00 -0.75 -21.17
N SER A 300 5.80 0.55 -21.36
CA SER A 300 6.77 1.59 -21.01
C SER A 300 6.69 2.01 -19.53
N CYS A 301 6.24 1.09 -18.66
CA CYS A 301 5.79 1.30 -17.27
C CYS A 301 4.39 1.92 -17.14
N GLY A 302 3.52 1.29 -16.35
CA GLY A 302 2.40 1.98 -15.70
C GLY A 302 0.99 1.76 -16.27
N SER A 303 0.77 0.89 -17.25
CA SER A 303 -0.60 0.53 -17.69
C SER A 303 -1.35 -0.31 -16.66
N ARG A 304 -0.65 -1.18 -15.92
CA ARG A 304 -1.24 -1.92 -14.79
C ARG A 304 -0.86 -1.22 -13.49
N VAL A 305 -1.89 -0.82 -12.75
CA VAL A 305 -1.76 -0.09 -11.49
C VAL A 305 -2.48 -0.84 -10.39
N LEU A 306 -1.83 -1.00 -9.25
CA LEU A 306 -2.43 -1.49 -8.01
C LEU A 306 -2.42 -0.35 -6.99
N VAL A 307 -3.59 -0.04 -6.44
CA VAL A 307 -3.77 0.90 -5.34
C VAL A 307 -4.01 0.05 -4.09
N SER A 308 -3.06 0.04 -3.16
CA SER A 308 -3.23 -0.73 -1.91
C SER A 308 -3.27 0.13 -0.67
N GLN A 309 -4.06 -0.30 0.32
CA GLN A 309 -4.15 0.37 1.61
C GLN A 309 -3.97 -0.62 2.77
N ASP A 310 -2.94 -0.35 3.57
CA ASP A 310 -2.56 -1.15 4.73
C ASP A 310 -2.78 -0.30 5.98
N ARG A 311 -3.91 -0.51 6.66
CA ARG A 311 -4.39 0.40 7.71
C ARG A 311 -4.51 1.83 7.17
N HIS A 312 -3.76 2.78 7.71
CA HIS A 312 -3.84 4.21 7.38
C HIS A 312 -2.84 4.63 6.31
N GLU A 313 -2.15 3.66 5.69
CA GLU A 313 -1.10 3.89 4.71
C GLU A 313 -1.56 3.43 3.33
N ILE A 314 -1.55 4.34 2.36
CA ILE A 314 -1.84 4.03 0.97
C ILE A 314 -0.52 3.90 0.20
N TYR A 315 -0.49 2.97 -0.74
CA TYR A 315 0.64 2.69 -1.63
C TYR A 315 0.14 2.59 -3.08
N LEU A 316 1.01 2.96 -4.02
CA LEU A 316 0.76 2.84 -5.46
C LEU A 316 1.83 1.94 -6.07
N THR A 317 1.41 0.88 -6.76
CA THR A 317 2.31 -0.05 -7.43
C THR A 317 2.07 -0.04 -8.93
N PHE A 318 3.13 0.24 -9.69
CA PHE A 318 3.10 0.26 -11.16
C PHE A 318 3.88 -0.93 -11.74
N ALA A 319 3.27 -1.66 -12.67
CA ALA A 319 3.93 -2.75 -13.36
C ALA A 319 4.76 -2.28 -14.56
N GLU A 320 5.93 -2.90 -14.75
CA GLU A 320 6.79 -2.81 -15.93
C GLU A 320 7.15 -4.24 -16.37
N TYR A 321 6.87 -4.59 -17.63
CA TYR A 321 7.14 -5.93 -18.17
C TYR A 321 7.22 -5.90 -19.69
N SER A 322 8.02 -6.79 -20.29
CA SER A 322 8.19 -6.82 -21.76
C SER A 322 7.24 -7.82 -22.44
N ALA A 323 7.22 -7.79 -23.77
CA ALA A 323 6.58 -8.84 -24.56
C ALA A 323 7.18 -10.23 -24.27
N ASN A 324 8.48 -10.33 -23.98
CA ASN A 324 9.12 -11.59 -23.61
C ASN A 324 8.64 -12.11 -22.25
N TYR A 325 8.31 -11.23 -21.30
CA TYR A 325 7.65 -11.64 -20.07
C TYR A 325 6.24 -12.23 -20.33
N VAL A 326 5.47 -11.62 -21.23
CA VAL A 326 4.15 -12.16 -21.61
C VAL A 326 4.30 -13.52 -22.32
N LYS A 327 5.27 -13.66 -23.23
CA LYS A 327 5.60 -14.95 -23.86
C LYS A 327 6.04 -15.99 -22.84
N TYR A 328 6.83 -15.61 -21.84
CA TYR A 328 7.20 -16.47 -20.72
C TYR A 328 5.95 -17.00 -20.01
N LEU A 329 5.04 -16.12 -19.60
CA LEU A 329 3.81 -16.50 -18.91
C LEU A 329 2.93 -17.43 -19.75
N ASN A 330 3.00 -17.35 -21.08
CA ASN A 330 2.17 -18.12 -22.00
C ASN A 330 2.86 -19.36 -22.58
N ASN A 331 4.10 -19.67 -22.15
CA ASN A 331 4.90 -20.76 -22.69
C ASN A 331 5.12 -20.67 -24.21
N THR A 332 5.31 -19.45 -24.74
CA THR A 332 5.49 -19.18 -26.18
C THR A 332 6.81 -18.50 -26.53
N LEU A 333 7.79 -18.51 -25.62
CA LEU A 333 9.15 -18.01 -25.91
C LEU A 333 9.83 -18.84 -26.99
N GLY A 334 10.53 -18.17 -27.90
CA GLY A 334 11.41 -18.81 -28.88
C GLY A 334 12.67 -19.39 -28.25
N GLN A 335 13.38 -20.29 -28.96
CA GLN A 335 14.59 -20.96 -28.46
C GLN A 335 15.74 -19.99 -28.15
N GLU A 336 15.82 -18.86 -28.86
CA GLU A 336 16.85 -17.83 -28.65
C GLU A 336 16.40 -16.70 -27.71
N GLU A 337 15.13 -16.71 -27.28
CA GLU A 337 14.57 -15.66 -26.43
C GLU A 337 14.74 -16.01 -24.94
N SER A 338 15.24 -15.07 -24.15
CA SER A 338 15.33 -15.23 -22.70
C SER A 338 14.09 -14.68 -21.99
N PRO A 339 13.58 -15.34 -20.94
CA PRO A 339 12.47 -14.82 -20.16
C PRO A 339 12.86 -13.57 -19.38
N ASP A 340 12.09 -12.50 -19.55
CA ASP A 340 12.26 -11.27 -18.78
C ASP A 340 11.56 -11.35 -17.40
N PHE A 341 11.54 -10.23 -16.67
CA PHE A 341 10.90 -10.09 -15.36
C PHE A 341 9.69 -9.14 -15.43
N LEU A 342 8.72 -9.37 -14.55
CA LEU A 342 7.79 -8.33 -14.12
C LEU A 342 8.44 -7.52 -13.01
N THR A 343 8.60 -6.22 -13.20
CA THR A 343 9.04 -5.30 -12.14
C THR A 343 7.86 -4.53 -11.59
N LEU A 344 7.62 -4.65 -10.28
CA LEU A 344 6.63 -3.90 -9.52
C LEU A 344 7.32 -2.72 -8.83
N HIS A 345 7.01 -1.50 -9.28
CA HIS A 345 7.49 -0.25 -8.67
C HIS A 345 6.46 0.24 -7.67
N GLU A 346 6.70 -0.04 -6.39
CA GLU A 346 5.85 0.39 -5.29
C GLU A 346 6.33 1.75 -4.75
N PHE A 347 5.38 2.65 -4.55
CA PHE A 347 5.59 3.97 -3.96
C PHE A 347 4.69 4.14 -2.75
N GLY A 348 5.21 4.73 -1.68
CA GLY A 348 4.45 5.00 -0.46
C GLY A 348 5.34 5.10 0.78
N PRO A 349 4.77 5.08 1.99
CA PRO A 349 3.33 5.23 2.25
C PRO A 349 2.88 6.70 2.15
N TRP A 350 1.68 6.93 1.64
CA TRP A 350 0.91 8.16 1.93
C TRP A 350 0.02 7.92 3.15
N ASP A 351 0.12 8.78 4.16
CA ASP A 351 -0.63 8.67 5.41
C ASP A 351 -2.00 9.37 5.30
N THR A 352 -3.07 8.59 5.43
CA THR A 352 -4.48 9.07 5.43
C THR A 352 -4.82 10.01 6.59
N CYS A 353 -3.93 10.16 7.56
CA CYS A 353 -4.03 11.11 8.67
C CYS A 353 -3.36 12.46 8.38
N LYS A 354 -2.71 12.65 7.22
CA LYS A 354 -1.98 13.87 6.87
C LYS A 354 -2.54 14.57 5.63
N ALA A 355 -2.85 15.86 5.78
CA ALA A 355 -3.41 16.66 4.70
C ALA A 355 -2.43 16.80 3.52
N GLY A 356 -1.13 16.95 3.79
CA GLY A 356 -0.09 17.04 2.76
C GLY A 356 -0.01 15.78 1.89
N ASP A 357 0.08 14.61 2.54
CA ASP A 357 0.11 13.31 1.87
C ASP A 357 -1.17 13.12 1.02
N MET A 358 -2.35 13.40 1.59
CA MET A 358 -3.61 13.22 0.85
C MET A 358 -3.80 14.23 -0.28
N LYS A 359 -3.24 15.45 -0.15
CA LYS A 359 -3.24 16.45 -1.22
C LYS A 359 -2.44 15.98 -2.43
N ASP A 360 -1.24 15.44 -2.21
CA ASP A 360 -0.41 14.89 -3.28
C ASP A 360 -1.05 13.64 -3.89
N LEU A 361 -1.48 12.69 -3.04
CA LEU A 361 -2.08 11.44 -3.49
C LEU A 361 -3.37 11.67 -4.30
N GLY A 362 -4.25 12.57 -3.87
CA GLY A 362 -5.52 12.84 -4.55
C GLY A 362 -5.34 13.29 -6.00
N ARG A 363 -4.27 14.06 -6.28
CA ARG A 363 -3.89 14.43 -7.65
C ARG A 363 -3.55 13.20 -8.49
N ILE A 364 -2.80 12.24 -7.93
CA ILE A 364 -2.34 11.05 -8.63
C ILE A 364 -3.50 10.07 -8.88
N LEU A 365 -4.36 9.86 -7.88
CA LEU A 365 -5.52 8.97 -8.00
C LEU A 365 -6.53 9.47 -9.05
N LEU A 366 -6.81 10.78 -9.08
CA LEU A 366 -7.65 11.35 -10.13
C LEU A 366 -6.97 11.27 -11.50
N ALA A 367 -5.64 11.40 -11.58
CA ALA A 367 -4.89 11.22 -12.84
C ALA A 367 -5.05 9.80 -13.40
N ILE A 368 -4.97 8.77 -12.53
CA ILE A 368 -5.20 7.37 -12.92
C ILE A 368 -6.62 7.20 -13.49
N ALA A 369 -7.63 7.76 -12.83
CA ALA A 369 -9.01 7.69 -13.30
C ALA A 369 -9.24 8.43 -14.62
N LEU A 370 -8.61 9.60 -14.81
CA LEU A 370 -8.68 10.36 -16.07
C LEU A 370 -8.05 9.61 -17.24
N ARG A 371 -6.90 8.95 -17.00
CA ARG A 371 -6.27 8.10 -18.01
C ARG A 371 -7.17 6.94 -18.39
N ALA A 372 -7.74 6.24 -17.41
CA ALA A 372 -8.68 5.14 -17.64
C ALA A 372 -9.88 5.57 -18.48
N GLU A 373 -10.47 6.73 -18.17
CA GLU A 373 -11.61 7.26 -18.92
C GLU A 373 -11.24 7.58 -20.39
N THR A 374 -10.02 8.05 -20.63
CA THR A 374 -9.54 8.35 -21.98
C THR A 374 -9.31 7.08 -22.79
N GLU A 375 -8.59 6.11 -22.22
CA GLU A 375 -8.39 4.79 -22.84
C GLU A 375 -9.73 4.11 -23.16
N ARG A 376 -10.71 4.23 -22.27
CA ARG A 376 -12.07 3.73 -22.49
C ARG A 376 -12.71 4.38 -23.71
N CYS A 377 -12.61 5.71 -23.83
CA CYS A 377 -13.17 6.45 -24.97
C CYS A 377 -12.49 6.10 -26.30
N GLU A 378 -11.17 5.87 -26.30
CA GLU A 378 -10.41 5.45 -27.48
C GLU A 378 -10.75 4.03 -27.93
N SER A 379 -11.04 3.14 -26.99
CA SER A 379 -11.45 1.76 -27.27
C SER A 379 -12.91 1.61 -27.71
N ALA A 380 -13.72 2.66 -27.61
CA ALA A 380 -15.11 2.63 -28.06
C ALA A 380 -15.16 2.64 -29.61
N PRO A 381 -16.03 1.84 -30.25
CA PRO A 381 -16.19 1.87 -31.70
C PRO A 381 -16.57 3.28 -32.13
N LYS A 382 -15.79 3.88 -33.03
CA LYS A 382 -16.17 5.12 -33.71
C LYS A 382 -17.42 4.80 -34.52
N LYS A 383 -18.54 5.42 -34.15
CA LYS A 383 -19.84 5.26 -34.84
C LYS A 383 -19.77 5.75 -36.28
#